data_AF-A0A7K3B4Q3-F1
#
_entry.id   AF-A0A7K3B4Q3-F1
#
_cell.length_a   1.000
_cell.length_b   1.000
_cell.length_c   1.000
_cell.angle_alpha   90.00
_cell.angle_beta   90.00
_cell.angle_gamma   90.00
#
_symmetry.space_group_name_H-M   'P 1'
#
loop_
_entity.id
_entity.type
_entity.pdbx_description
1 polymer ?
#
loop_
_entity_poly.entity_id
_entity_poly.type
_entity_poly.pdbx_seq_one_letter_code
_entity_poly.pdbx_strand_id
1 'polypeptide(L)' 'MIAAEAVALLGSPGRLGLLRRCANPECSMLFLAGNSRRKWCTGNICGNRTRVARHCRRSRAGGTAPG' A
#
# COMPACT_ATOMS: atom_id res chain seq x y z
N MET A 1 14.34 24.37 5.10
CA MET A 1 15.06 23.06 5.11
C MET A 1 14.00 21.96 5.05
N ILE A 2 13.93 21.16 3.96
CA ILE A 2 12.79 20.25 3.74
C ILE A 2 12.67 19.17 4.85
N ALA A 3 13.80 18.74 5.42
CA ALA A 3 13.82 17.75 6.49
C ALA A 3 13.10 18.24 7.77
N ALA A 4 13.34 19.50 8.17
CA ALA A 4 12.73 20.06 9.37
C ALA A 4 11.20 20.20 9.23
N GLU A 5 10.74 20.66 8.05
CA GLU A 5 9.31 20.75 7.71
C GLU A 5 8.62 19.39 7.76
N ALA A 6 9.26 18.36 7.21
CA ALA A 6 8.73 17.00 7.24
C ALA A 6 8.63 16.45 8.67
N VAL A 7 9.62 16.71 9.52
CA VAL A 7 9.60 16.31 10.92
C VAL A 7 8.49 17.03 11.69
N ALA A 8 8.30 18.34 11.49
CA ALA A 8 7.21 19.08 12.11
C ALA A 8 5.83 18.57 11.67
N LEU A 9 5.67 18.27 10.38
CA LEU A 9 4.43 17.75 9.79
C LEU A 9 4.07 16.37 10.34
N LEU A 10 5.04 15.48 10.49
CA LEU A 10 4.85 14.12 10.99
C LEU A 10 4.74 14.09 12.52
N GLY A 11 5.50 14.92 13.23
CA GLY A 11 5.52 15.01 14.69
C GLY A 11 4.26 15.62 15.31
N SER A 12 3.36 16.17 14.50
CA SER A 12 2.06 16.67 14.97
C SER A 12 1.23 15.54 15.61
N PRO A 13 0.64 15.75 16.81
CA PRO A 13 -0.19 14.75 17.48
C PRO A 13 -1.29 14.22 16.57
N GLY A 14 -1.46 12.89 16.53
CA GLY A 14 -2.47 12.22 15.70
C GLY A 14 -2.02 11.89 14.27
N ARG A 15 -0.98 12.53 13.71
CA ARG A 15 -0.49 12.21 12.35
C ARG A 15 0.47 11.02 12.29
N LEU A 16 1.27 10.84 13.34
CA LEU A 16 2.13 9.64 13.49
C LEU A 16 1.32 8.33 13.38
N GLY A 17 0.12 8.28 13.97
CA GLY A 17 -0.76 7.09 13.88
C GLY A 17 -1.37 6.85 12.48
N LEU A 18 -1.31 7.85 11.60
CA LEU A 18 -1.75 7.73 10.21
C LEU A 18 -0.62 7.25 9.30
N LEU A 19 0.65 7.32 9.73
CA LEU A 19 1.78 6.85 8.94
C LEU A 19 1.73 5.32 8.84
N ARG A 20 1.62 4.82 7.61
CA ARG A 20 1.51 3.39 7.32
C ARG A 20 2.43 2.98 6.18
N ARG A 21 2.90 1.74 6.23
CA ARG A 21 3.60 1.10 5.11
C ARG A 21 2.58 0.57 4.10
N CYS A 22 2.90 0.68 2.81
CA CYS A 22 2.07 0.12 1.75
C CYS A 22 1.94 -1.41 1.93
N ALA A 23 0.72 -1.94 1.80
CA ALA A 23 0.46 -3.38 1.90
C ALA A 23 0.82 -4.17 0.63
N ASN A 24 1.35 -3.51 -0.41
CA ASN A 24 1.89 -4.21 -1.58
C ASN A 24 3.32 -4.67 -1.24
N PRO A 25 3.65 -5.97 -1.28
CA PRO A 25 4.99 -6.47 -0.94
C PRO A 25 6.09 -5.89 -1.84
N GLU A 26 5.76 -5.56 -3.10
CA GLU A 26 6.68 -4.94 -4.05
C GLU A 26 6.82 -3.42 -3.86
N CYS A 27 6.28 -2.85 -2.77
CA CYS A 27 6.29 -1.41 -2.51
C CYS A 27 6.85 -1.10 -1.12
N SER A 28 7.93 -0.31 -1.10
CA SER A 28 8.61 0.14 0.12
C SER A 28 8.12 1.50 0.64
N MET A 29 7.18 2.15 -0.04
CA MET A 29 6.71 3.49 0.34
C MET A 29 5.91 3.53 1.65
N LEU A 30 6.15 4.59 2.41
CA LEU A 30 5.30 5.05 3.51
C LEU A 30 4.28 6.08 3.00
N PHE A 31 3.12 6.13 3.64
CA PHE A 31 2.07 7.10 3.32
C PHE A 31 1.24 7.45 4.55
N LEU A 32 0.59 8.62 4.52
CA LEU A 32 -0.41 8.99 5.52
C LEU A 32 -1.78 8.45 5.12
N ALA A 33 -2.31 7.54 5.93
CA ALA A 33 -3.62 6.95 5.77
C ALA A 33 -4.69 7.93 6.24
N GLY A 34 -5.32 8.67 5.31
CA GLY A 34 -6.43 9.58 5.64
C GLY A 34 -7.67 8.89 6.24
N ASN A 35 -7.71 7.55 6.25
CA ASN A 35 -8.71 6.76 6.97
C ASN A 35 -8.10 5.41 7.40
N SER A 36 -8.70 4.77 8.40
CA SER A 36 -8.24 3.50 8.98
C SER A 36 -8.25 2.32 8.00
N ARG A 37 -9.08 2.39 6.94
CA ARG A 37 -9.26 1.33 5.93
C ARG A 37 -8.24 1.40 4.79
N ARG A 38 -7.52 2.51 4.62
CA ARG A 38 -6.54 2.68 3.52
C ARG A 38 -5.29 1.85 3.79
N LYS A 39 -5.04 0.87 2.92
CA LYS A 39 -3.91 -0.07 3.02
C LYS A 39 -2.79 0.17 1.99
N TRP A 40 -3.03 1.02 0.99
CA TRP A 40 -2.08 1.25 -0.11
C TRP A 40 -1.74 2.73 -0.26
N CYS A 41 -0.48 3.01 -0.63
CA CYS A 41 -0.01 4.38 -0.91
C CYS A 41 -0.83 5.02 -2.03
N THR A 42 -1.06 4.31 -3.12
CA THR A 42 -1.95 4.72 -4.22
C THR A 42 -2.84 3.55 -4.62
N GLY A 43 -4.16 3.73 -4.54
CA GLY A 43 -5.14 2.69 -4.83
C GLY A 43 -5.02 2.17 -6.28
N ASN A 44 -4.89 3.08 -7.25
CA ASN A 44 -4.82 2.71 -8.67
C ASN A 44 -3.51 1.99 -9.05
N ILE A 45 -2.41 2.22 -8.30
CA ILE A 45 -1.11 1.61 -8.60
C ILE A 45 -0.93 0.35 -7.74
N CYS A 46 -0.73 0.52 -6.43
CA CYS A 46 -0.42 -0.58 -5.54
C CYS A 46 -1.64 -1.47 -5.23
N GLY A 47 -2.83 -0.86 -5.10
CA GLY A 47 -4.07 -1.61 -4.90
C GLY A 47 -4.43 -2.45 -6.11
N ASN A 48 -4.35 -1.87 -7.32
CA ASN A 48 -4.61 -2.61 -8.57
C ASN A 48 -3.60 -3.73 -8.80
N ARG A 49 -2.28 -3.46 -8.68
CA ARG A 49 -1.23 -4.49 -8.79
C ARG A 49 -1.48 -5.69 -7.87
N THR A 50 -1.82 -5.43 -6.61
CA THR A 50 -2.13 -6.48 -5.64
C THR A 50 -3.36 -7.30 -6.07
N ARG A 51 -4.41 -6.63 -6.58
CA ARG A 51 -5.64 -7.28 -7.05
C ARG A 51 -5.39 -8.16 -8.29
N VAL A 52 -4.64 -7.64 -9.26
CA VAL A 52 -4.24 -8.37 -10.48
C VAL A 52 -3.40 -9.59 -10.12
N ALA A 53 -2.39 -9.44 -9.25
CA ALA A 53 -1.57 -10.57 -8.79
C ALA A 53 -2.41 -11.65 -8.08
N ARG A 54 -3.42 -11.25 -7.29
CA ARG A 54 -4.36 -12.19 -6.64
C ARG A 54 -5.31 -12.86 -7.64
N HIS A 55 -5.71 -12.15 -8.69
CA HIS A 55 -6.55 -12.71 -9.74
C HIS A 55 -5.75 -13.73 -10.58
N CYS A 56 -4.56 -13.33 -11.06
CA CYS A 56 -3.67 -14.21 -11.82
C CYS A 56 -3.31 -15.50 -11.05
N ARG A 57 -3.01 -15.39 -9.75
CA ARG A 57 -2.80 -16.58 -8.89
C ARG A 57 -4.00 -17.51 -8.83
N ARG A 58 -5.23 -16.97 -8.77
CA ARG A 58 -6.46 -17.78 -8.80
C ARG A 58 -6.70 -18.43 -10.16
N SER A 59 -6.50 -17.69 -11.25
CA SER A 59 -6.65 -18.22 -12.60
C SER A 59 -5.65 -19.34 -12.89
N ARG A 60 -4.42 -19.24 -12.35
CA ARG A 60 -3.40 -20.30 -12.46
C ARG A 60 -3.69 -21.52 -11.57
N ALA A 61 -4.34 -21.31 -10.42
CA ALA A 61 -4.75 -22.42 -9.55
C ALA A 61 -6.00 -23.17 -10.06
N GLY A 62 -6.81 -22.55 -10.92
CA GLY A 62 -7.95 -23.18 -11.60
C GLY A 62 -7.64 -23.73 -13.00
N GLY A 63 -6.39 -23.57 -13.46
CA GLY A 63 -5.90 -24.08 -14.73
C GLY A 63 -4.98 -25.28 -14.52
N THR A 64 -5.52 -26.38 -13.99
CA THR A 64 -4.92 -27.70 -14.16
C THR A 64 -4.94 -27.98 -15.66
N ALA A 65 -3.77 -27.98 -16.30
CA ALA A 65 -3.62 -28.47 -17.66
C ALA A 65 -4.10 -29.93 -17.71
N PRO A 66 -5.02 -30.31 -18.61
CA PRO A 66 -5.16 -31.71 -18.97
C PRO A 66 -3.95 -32.07 -19.84
N GLY A 67 -3.07 -32.91 -19.30
CA GLY A 67 -2.22 -33.77 -20.11
C GLY A 67 -3.03 -34.95 -20.63
#